data_AF-A0A920EQT4-F1
#
_entry.id   AF-A0A920EQT4-F1
#
_cell.length_a   1.000
_cell.length_b   1.000
_cell.length_c   1.000
_cell.angle_alpha   90.00
_cell.angle_beta   90.00
_cell.angle_gamma   90.00
#
_symmetry.space_group_name_H-M   'P 1'
#
loop_
_entity.id
_entity.type
_entity.pdbx_description
1 polymer ?
#
loop_
_entity_poly.entity_id
_entity_poly.type
_entity_poly.pdbx_seq_one_letter_code
_entity_poly.pdbx_strand_id
1 'polypeptide(L)' 'MKSVFVLFDSLNKSAMSNYGSDAVETPNFERFARKAMTFNNHYVGSFALYASP' A
#
# COMPACT_ATOMS: atom_id res chain seq x y z
N MET A 1 -20.24 3.69 -15.00
CA MET A 1 -18.84 3.55 -14.54
C MET A 1 -18.79 2.50 -13.43
N LYS A 2 -17.75 1.67 -13.36
CA LYS A 2 -17.56 0.68 -12.28
C LYS A 2 -16.21 0.95 -11.62
N SER A 3 -16.17 0.94 -10.29
CA SER A 3 -14.96 1.18 -9.50
C SER A 3 -14.74 0.03 -8.52
N VAL A 4 -13.48 -0.35 -8.32
CA VAL A 4 -13.07 -1.34 -7.32
C VAL A 4 -12.10 -0.64 -6.38
N PHE A 5 -12.39 -0.71 -5.08
CA PHE A 5 -11.56 -0.14 -4.02
C PHE A 5 -11.02 -1.28 -3.17
N VAL A 6 -9.69 -1.37 -3.07
CA VAL A 6 -9.00 -2.44 -2.35
C VAL A 6 -8.21 -1.81 -1.22
N LEU A 7 -8.45 -2.29 0.00
CA LEU A 7 -7.72 -1.92 1.20
C LEU A 7 -7.06 -3.17 1.78
N PHE A 8 -5.84 -3.00 2.25
CA PHE A 8 -5.09 -4.03 2.96
C PHE A 8 -4.92 -3.59 4.41
N ASP A 9 -5.24 -4.48 5.34
CA ASP A 9 -5.00 -4.22 6.75
C ASP A 9 -3.50 -4.35 7.06
N SER A 10 -2.94 -3.42 7.81
CA SER A 10 -1.54 -3.37 8.27
C SER A 10 -0.42 -3.35 7.19
N LEU A 11 -0.73 -3.20 5.90
CA LEU A 11 0.29 -3.19 4.84
C LEU A 11 1.21 -1.97 4.93
N ASN A 12 2.52 -2.20 5.00
CA ASN A 12 3.53 -1.14 5.08
C ASN A 12 4.21 -0.91 3.72
N LYS A 13 4.45 0.36 3.36
CA LYS A 13 5.21 0.75 2.15
C LYS A 13 6.61 0.13 2.09
N SER A 14 7.24 -0.16 3.24
CA SER A 14 8.58 -0.76 3.31
C SER A 14 8.62 -2.20 2.83
N ALA A 15 7.48 -2.86 2.67
CA ALA A 15 7.39 -4.23 2.14
C ALA A 15 7.07 -4.28 0.64
N MET A 16 6.98 -3.12 -0.03
CA MET A 16 6.37 -2.99 -1.35
C MET A 16 7.40 -2.59 -2.39
N SER A 17 7.55 -3.38 -3.45
CA SER A 17 8.58 -3.14 -4.47
C SER A 17 8.30 -1.91 -5.33
N ASN A 18 7.03 -1.48 -5.48
CA ASN A 18 6.71 -0.20 -6.11
C ASN A 18 7.12 1.04 -5.29
N TYR A 19 7.58 0.86 -4.04
CA TYR A 19 8.26 1.87 -3.23
C TYR A 19 9.79 1.60 -3.12
N GLY A 20 10.33 0.68 -3.90
CA GLY A 20 11.75 0.34 -3.93
C GLY A 20 12.20 -0.67 -2.88
N SER A 21 11.28 -1.45 -2.29
CA SER A 21 11.65 -2.52 -1.36
C SER A 21 12.05 -3.81 -2.10
N ASP A 22 13.16 -4.40 -1.67
CA ASP A 22 13.61 -5.73 -2.09
C ASP A 22 13.33 -6.82 -1.04
N ALA A 23 12.56 -6.50 0.01
CA ALA A 23 12.30 -7.44 1.11
C ALA A 23 11.37 -8.59 0.69
N VAL A 24 10.41 -8.32 -0.19
CA VAL A 24 9.44 -9.29 -0.72
C VAL A 24 9.11 -8.91 -2.16
N GLU A 25 9.06 -9.89 -3.06
CA GLU A 25 8.64 -9.66 -4.44
C GLU A 25 7.13 -9.35 -4.51
N THR A 26 6.77 -8.21 -5.12
CA THR A 26 5.35 -7.81 -5.29
C THR A 26 4.95 -7.61 -6.76
N PRO A 27 5.03 -8.66 -7.62
CA PRO A 27 4.95 -8.53 -9.08
C PRO A 27 3.60 -7.98 -9.57
N ASN A 28 2.51 -8.24 -8.85
CA ASN A 28 1.19 -7.68 -9.17
C ASN A 28 1.11 -6.18 -8.90
N PHE A 29 1.72 -5.71 -7.81
CA PHE A 29 1.75 -4.29 -7.46
C PHE A 29 2.64 -3.51 -8.41
N GLU A 30 3.79 -4.06 -8.82
CA GLU A 30 4.63 -3.44 -9.86
C GLU A 30 3.88 -3.31 -11.19
N ARG A 31 3.20 -4.39 -11.61
CA ARG A 31 2.39 -4.37 -12.84
C ARG A 31 1.29 -3.33 -12.78
N PHE A 32 0.68 -3.14 -11.60
CA PHE A 32 -0.32 -2.10 -11.40
C PHE A 32 0.29 -0.70 -11.41
N ALA A 33 1.40 -0.49 -10.70
CA ALA A 33 2.10 0.80 -10.64
C ALA A 33 2.55 1.31 -12.02
N ARG A 34 2.92 0.42 -12.95
CA ARG A 34 3.23 0.79 -14.35
C ARG A 34 2.06 1.42 -15.12
N LYS A 35 0.84 1.27 -14.64
CA LYS A 35 -0.39 1.77 -15.28
C LYS A 35 -1.14 2.77 -14.41
N ALA A 36 -0.58 3.16 -13.26
CA ALA A 36 -1.24 3.95 -12.25
C ALA A 36 -0.29 4.99 -11.65
N MET A 37 -0.83 5.89 -10.83
CA MET A 37 -0.04 6.83 -10.04
C MET A 37 0.19 6.25 -8.65
N THR A 38 1.44 6.26 -8.19
CA THR A 38 1.80 5.93 -6.81
C THR A 38 1.96 7.22 -6.00
N PHE A 39 1.31 7.30 -4.84
CA PHE A 39 1.39 8.46 -3.95
C PHE A 39 2.43 8.22 -2.85
N ASN A 40 3.53 8.97 -2.87
CA ASN A 40 4.61 8.82 -1.88
C ASN A 40 4.28 9.45 -0.52
N ASN A 41 3.41 10.46 -0.50
CA ASN A 41 3.05 11.25 0.69
C ASN A 41 1.56 11.06 1.05
N HIS A 42 1.12 9.80 1.15
CA HIS A 42 -0.24 9.45 1.58
C HIS A 42 -0.22 8.97 3.03
N TYR A 43 -0.97 9.66 3.90
CA TYR A 43 -1.02 9.41 5.34
C TYR A 43 -2.44 9.03 5.75
N VAL A 44 -2.56 8.12 6.71
CA VAL A 44 -3.84 7.77 7.34
C VAL A 44 -4.18 8.79 8.43
N GLY A 45 -5.47 9.06 8.65
CA GLY A 45 -5.91 10.04 9.65
C GLY A 45 -5.70 9.59 11.10
N SER A 46 -5.67 8.29 11.36
CA SER A 46 -5.35 7.71 12.66
C SER A 46 -4.75 6.33 12.46
N PHE A 47 -3.76 5.99 13.29
CA PHE A 47 -3.21 4.64 13.37
C PHE A 47 -3.68 4.01 14.68
N ALA A 48 -4.90 3.51 14.68
CA ALA A 48 -5.46 2.81 15.83
C ALA A 48 -4.88 1.39 15.88
N LEU A 49 -3.68 1.24 16.45
CA LEU A 49 -3.36 0.01 17.14
C LEU A 49 -4.20 0.00 18.42
N TYR A 50 -4.93 -1.09 18.65
CA TYR A 50 -5.73 -1.33 19.86
C TYR A 50 -5.22 -0.51 21.05
N ALA A 51 -6.00 0.47 21.49
CA ALA A 51 -5.86 0.99 22.84
C ALA A 51 -6.24 -0.19 23.73
N SER A 52 -5.24 -0.98 24.15
CA SER A 52 -5.41 -1.82 25.33
C SER A 52 -5.85 -0.89 26.47
N PRO A 53 -6.79 -1.33 27.32
CA PRO A 53 -7.01 -0.67 28.60
C PRO A 53 -5.70 -0.62 29.41
#